data_AF-B7FI65-F1
#
_entry.id   AF-B7FI65-F1
#
_cell.length_a   1.000
_cell.length_b   1.000
_cell.length_c   1.000
_cell.angle_alpha   90.00
_cell.angle_beta   90.00
_cell.angle_gamma   90.00
#
_symmetry.space_group_name_H-M   'P 1'
#
loop_
_entity.id
_entity.type
_entity.pdbx_description
1 polymer ?
#
loop_
_entity_poly.entity_id
_entity_poly.type
_entity_poly.pdbx_seq_one_letter_code
_entity_poly.pdbx_strand_id
1 'polypeptide(L)'
;MGASLSNLGSNGSTIAPSLGDIPENCVARVFLHLTPPEICNLARLNRAFRGAASADSVWESKLPSNYQHLLRLMPEEQRCRNLSKKDIFAVFSKPLPFDDGNKQLWLDRVTGRVCMSISAKGLSITGIDDRRYWTWVPTEESRFNIVAYLQQIWWFEVDGGG
;
A
#
# COMPACT_ATOMS: atom_id res chain seq x y z
N MET A 1 -11.06 49.30 5.08
CA MET A 1 -12.40 48.96 5.59
C MET A 1 -12.28 47.63 6.31
N GLY A 2 -12.38 47.66 7.63
CA GLY A 2 -12.20 46.48 8.49
C GLY A 2 -13.47 45.65 8.61
N ALA A 3 -13.30 44.37 8.91
CA ALA A 3 -14.36 43.50 9.39
C ALA A 3 -13.83 42.70 10.59
N SER A 4 -14.05 43.30 11.75
CA SER A 4 -14.44 42.72 13.04
C SER A 4 -13.85 41.38 13.48
N LEU A 5 -12.84 41.47 14.36
CA LEU A 5 -12.55 40.46 15.37
C LEU A 5 -13.59 40.60 16.50
N SER A 6 -14.55 39.68 16.58
CA SER A 6 -15.41 39.57 17.77
C SER A 6 -14.68 38.78 18.85
N ASN A 7 -13.99 39.52 19.72
CA ASN A 7 -13.48 39.04 20.98
C ASN A 7 -14.67 38.84 21.93
N LEU A 8 -15.16 37.60 22.07
CA LEU A 8 -16.14 37.28 23.11
C LEU A 8 -15.38 36.95 24.40
N GLY A 9 -15.50 37.85 25.38
CA GLY A 9 -14.91 37.68 26.70
C GLY A 9 -15.37 36.39 27.37
N SER A 10 -14.43 35.62 27.90
CA SER A 10 -14.70 34.45 28.75
C SER A 10 -14.63 34.87 30.22
N ASN A 11 -15.79 35.15 30.79
CA ASN A 11 -15.99 34.96 32.23
C ASN A 11 -15.87 33.46 32.53
N GLY A 12 -14.87 33.07 33.32
CA GLY A 12 -14.86 31.87 34.16
C GLY A 12 -15.31 30.53 33.55
N SER A 13 -15.12 30.28 32.26
CA SER A 13 -15.41 28.99 31.66
C SER A 13 -14.20 28.06 31.80
N THR A 14 -14.39 26.92 32.47
CA THR A 14 -13.43 25.82 32.41
C THR A 14 -13.23 25.46 30.94
N ILE A 15 -12.04 25.71 30.39
CA ILE A 15 -11.68 25.29 29.03
C ILE A 15 -11.78 23.76 29.03
N ALA A 16 -12.84 23.24 28.43
CA ALA A 16 -13.00 21.80 28.29
C ALA A 16 -11.84 21.28 27.41
N PRO A 17 -11.15 20.21 27.82
CA PRO A 17 -10.09 19.65 27.01
C PRO A 17 -10.64 19.26 25.64
N SER A 18 -9.98 19.74 24.58
CA SER A 18 -10.33 19.45 23.21
C SER A 18 -9.53 18.25 22.70
N LEU A 19 -9.98 17.64 21.60
CA LEU A 19 -9.25 16.55 20.94
C LEU A 19 -7.84 16.98 20.46
N GLY A 20 -7.62 18.28 20.29
CA GLY A 20 -6.32 18.85 19.92
C GLY A 20 -5.32 18.92 21.07
N ASP A 21 -5.77 18.80 22.31
CA ASP A 21 -4.92 18.85 23.51
C ASP A 21 -4.33 17.48 23.88
N ILE A 22 -4.73 16.41 23.15
CA ILE A 22 -4.19 15.06 23.35
C ILE A 22 -2.75 14.99 22.83
N PRO A 23 -1.79 14.54 23.64
CA PRO A 23 -0.41 14.34 23.20
C PRO A 23 -0.29 13.36 22.02
N GLU A 24 0.60 13.65 21.07
CA GLU A 24 0.78 12.84 19.85
C GLU A 24 1.12 11.37 20.15
N ASN A 25 1.89 11.12 21.22
CA ASN A 25 2.24 9.76 21.64
C ASN A 25 1.01 8.97 22.10
N CYS A 26 0.03 9.61 22.75
CA CYS A 26 -1.23 8.98 23.14
C CYS A 26 -2.06 8.61 21.90
N VAL A 27 -2.15 9.52 20.93
CA VAL A 27 -2.85 9.27 19.66
C VAL A 27 -2.16 8.15 18.86
N ALA A 28 -0.83 8.13 18.82
CA ALA A 28 -0.06 7.10 18.14
C ALA A 28 -0.36 5.69 18.69
N ARG A 29 -0.56 5.55 20.01
CA ARG A 29 -0.97 4.28 20.62
C ARG A 29 -2.34 3.81 20.15
N VAL A 30 -3.29 4.72 19.95
CA VAL A 30 -4.60 4.39 19.36
C VAL A 30 -4.44 3.93 17.92
N PHE A 31 -3.62 4.62 17.12
CA PHE A 31 -3.38 4.29 15.71
C PHE A 31 -2.78 2.90 15.49
N LEU A 32 -2.06 2.34 16.46
CA LEU A 32 -1.60 0.95 16.40
C LEU A 32 -2.75 -0.05 16.22
N HIS A 33 -3.96 0.28 16.66
CA HIS A 33 -5.14 -0.59 16.56
C HIS A 33 -6.05 -0.27 15.37
N LEU A 34 -5.69 0.73 14.55
CA LEU A 34 -6.50 1.16 13.41
C LEU A 34 -5.91 0.68 12.08
N THR A 35 -6.75 0.63 11.06
CA THR A 35 -6.33 0.38 9.69
C THR A 35 -5.66 1.62 9.08
N PRO A 36 -4.76 1.47 8.10
CA PRO A 36 -4.12 2.61 7.44
C PRO A 36 -5.09 3.67 6.87
N PRO A 37 -6.25 3.32 6.26
CA PRO A 37 -7.22 4.31 5.80
C PRO A 37 -7.86 5.11 6.95
N GLU A 38 -8.16 4.46 8.08
CA GLU A 38 -8.67 5.13 9.28
C GLU A 38 -7.65 6.13 9.83
N ILE A 39 -6.39 5.74 9.92
CA ILE A 39 -5.29 6.63 10.34
C ILE A 39 -5.21 7.85 9.43
N CYS A 40 -5.23 7.64 8.11
CA CYS A 40 -5.20 8.73 7.12
C CYS A 40 -6.40 9.67 7.22
N ASN A 41 -7.60 9.14 7.51
CA ASN A 41 -8.80 9.95 7.72
C ASN A 41 -8.69 10.78 9.01
N LEU A 42 -8.27 10.15 10.10
CA LEU A 42 -8.11 10.80 11.41
C LEU A 42 -6.99 11.86 11.42
N ALA A 43 -5.94 11.68 10.62
CA ALA A 43 -4.86 12.65 10.43
C ALA A 43 -5.34 14.02 9.90
N ARG A 44 -6.54 14.08 9.32
CA ARG A 44 -7.12 15.31 8.77
C ARG A 44 -7.82 16.18 9.82
N LEU A 45 -8.08 15.64 11.02
CA LEU A 45 -8.90 16.29 12.03
C LEU A 45 -8.17 17.43 12.75
N ASN A 46 -6.93 17.21 13.19
CA ASN A 46 -6.15 18.23 13.90
C ASN A 46 -4.64 17.98 13.78
N ARG A 47 -3.83 18.91 14.34
CA ARG A 47 -2.36 18.85 14.28
C ARG A 47 -1.78 17.65 15.03
N ALA A 48 -2.27 17.34 16.24
CA ALA A 48 -1.78 16.23 17.03
C ALA A 48 -1.99 14.88 16.32
N PHE A 49 -3.16 14.71 15.70
CA PHE A 49 -3.49 13.52 14.92
C PHE A 49 -2.64 13.42 13.64
N ARG A 50 -2.37 14.55 12.99
CA ARG A 50 -1.47 14.60 11.84
C ARG A 50 -0.03 14.22 12.18
N GLY A 51 0.48 14.74 13.32
CA GLY A 51 1.80 14.40 13.84
C GLY A 51 1.91 12.92 14.16
N ALA A 52 0.95 12.41 14.95
CA ALA A 52 0.88 10.99 15.30
C ALA A 52 0.78 10.06 14.08
N ALA A 53 0.00 10.45 13.05
CA ALA A 53 -0.17 9.68 11.82
C ALA A 53 1.09 9.66 10.93
N SER A 54 2.11 10.45 11.27
CA SER A 54 3.38 10.52 10.55
C SER A 54 4.52 9.84 11.30
N ALA A 55 4.26 9.30 12.49
CA ALA A 55 5.26 8.59 13.29
C ALA A 55 5.59 7.20 12.70
N ASP A 56 6.88 6.89 12.57
CA ASP A 56 7.34 5.60 12.03
C ASP A 56 6.90 4.40 12.88
N SER A 57 6.77 4.56 14.20
CA SER A 57 6.30 3.49 15.09
C SER A 57 4.88 3.02 14.75
N VAL A 58 4.03 3.91 14.24
CA VAL A 58 2.69 3.55 13.78
C VAL A 58 2.78 2.69 12.53
N TRP A 59 3.55 3.13 11.53
CA TRP A 59 3.63 2.46 10.22
C TRP A 59 4.48 1.18 10.25
N GLU A 60 5.42 1.07 11.17
CA GLU A 60 6.13 -0.19 11.45
C GLU A 60 5.16 -1.33 11.78
N SER A 61 4.12 -1.06 12.59
CA SER A 61 3.10 -2.05 12.91
C SER A 61 2.19 -2.44 11.74
N LYS A 62 2.18 -1.63 10.67
CA LYS A 62 1.35 -1.83 9.47
C LYS A 62 2.13 -2.43 8.30
N LEU A 63 3.45 -2.41 8.36
CA LEU A 63 4.31 -3.02 7.36
C LEU A 63 4.50 -4.52 7.64
N PRO A 64 4.63 -5.35 6.61
CA PRO A 64 5.01 -6.74 6.80
C PRO A 64 6.45 -6.83 7.31
N SER A 65 6.76 -7.84 8.13
CA SER A 65 8.09 -8.01 8.74
C SER A 65 9.23 -8.13 7.73
N ASN A 66 8.94 -8.62 6.52
CA ASN A 66 9.90 -8.76 5.43
C ASN A 66 9.97 -7.54 4.50
N TYR A 67 9.41 -6.38 4.86
CA TYR A 67 9.39 -5.19 3.99
C TYR A 67 10.78 -4.77 3.49
N GLN A 68 11.84 -5.02 4.27
CA GLN A 68 13.23 -4.74 3.85
C GLN A 68 13.66 -5.55 2.63
N HIS A 69 13.14 -6.77 2.47
CA HIS A 69 13.36 -7.56 1.26
C HIS A 69 12.56 -7.00 0.09
N LEU A 70 11.34 -6.53 0.34
CA LEU A 70 10.51 -5.89 -0.68
C LEU A 70 11.17 -4.62 -1.22
N LEU A 71 11.89 -3.85 -0.39
CA LEU A 71 12.64 -2.66 -0.83
C LEU A 71 13.70 -2.97 -1.89
N ARG A 72 14.21 -4.20 -1.94
CA ARG A 72 15.17 -4.62 -2.97
C ARG A 72 14.50 -4.80 -4.35
N LEU A 73 13.19 -5.02 -4.38
CA LEU A 73 12.41 -5.09 -5.62
C LEU A 73 12.13 -3.71 -6.22
N MET A 74 12.31 -2.64 -5.44
CA MET A 74 12.11 -1.29 -5.94
C MET A 74 13.27 -0.86 -6.87
N PRO A 75 12.98 -0.08 -7.92
CA PRO A 75 14.02 0.54 -8.73
C PRO A 75 14.98 1.39 -7.88
N GLU A 76 16.25 1.43 -8.29
CA GLU A 76 17.34 2.10 -7.58
C GLU A 76 17.00 3.56 -7.25
N GLU A 77 16.34 4.27 -8.16
CA GLU A 77 16.03 5.69 -8.04
C GLU A 77 15.08 5.99 -6.88
N GLN A 78 14.11 5.10 -6.62
CA GLN A 78 13.22 5.25 -5.48
C GLN A 78 13.84 4.73 -4.19
N ARG A 79 14.79 3.79 -4.26
CA ARG A 79 15.49 3.24 -3.08
C ARG A 79 16.47 4.23 -2.45
N CYS A 80 17.09 5.07 -3.26
CA CYS A 80 18.03 6.11 -2.81
C CYS A 80 17.36 7.28 -2.06
N ARG A 81 16.03 7.28 -1.94
CA ARG A 81 15.31 8.26 -1.11
C ARG A 81 15.28 7.76 0.33
N ASN A 82 15.62 8.63 1.27
CA ASN A 82 15.36 8.39 2.70
C ASN A 82 13.85 8.44 2.94
N LEU A 83 13.16 7.31 2.73
CA LEU A 83 11.73 7.16 2.87
C LEU A 83 11.35 6.87 4.33
N SER A 84 10.33 7.56 4.86
CA SER A 84 9.70 7.16 6.12
C SER A 84 8.97 5.82 5.97
N LYS A 85 8.64 5.13 7.07
CA LYS A 85 7.86 3.88 7.01
C LYS A 85 6.47 4.11 6.42
N LYS A 86 5.91 5.30 6.64
CA LYS A 86 4.68 5.76 5.98
C LYS A 86 4.84 5.82 4.47
N ASP A 87 5.92 6.40 3.98
CA ASP A 87 6.19 6.52 2.55
C ASP A 87 6.43 5.15 1.92
N ILE A 88 7.16 4.27 2.62
CA ILE A 88 7.36 2.87 2.19
C ILE A 88 6.00 2.18 2.03
N PHE A 89 5.11 2.28 3.02
CA PHE A 89 3.77 1.71 2.93
C PHE A 89 2.99 2.30 1.75
N ALA A 90 3.07 3.62 1.55
CA ALA A 90 2.37 4.30 0.47
C ALA A 90 2.88 3.90 -0.93
N VAL A 91 4.18 3.68 -1.07
CA VAL A 91 4.78 3.18 -2.31
C VAL A 91 4.31 1.76 -2.60
N PHE A 92 4.41 0.85 -1.63
CA PHE A 92 3.93 -0.52 -1.84
C PHE A 92 2.41 -0.65 -1.90
N SER A 93 1.63 0.37 -1.52
CA SER A 93 0.17 0.40 -1.72
C SER A 93 -0.25 0.55 -3.20
N LYS A 94 0.71 0.65 -4.12
CA LYS A 94 0.53 0.64 -5.56
C LYS A 94 1.22 -0.61 -6.15
N PRO A 95 0.69 -1.18 -7.24
CA PRO A 95 1.34 -2.30 -7.92
C PRO A 95 2.78 -1.95 -8.34
N LEU A 96 3.73 -2.75 -7.87
CA LEU A 96 5.14 -2.69 -8.20
C LEU A 96 5.48 -3.87 -9.13
N PRO A 97 5.77 -3.63 -10.41
CA PRO A 97 6.22 -4.68 -11.31
C PRO A 97 7.65 -5.13 -10.96
N PHE A 98 7.90 -6.42 -11.07
CA PHE A 98 9.21 -7.05 -10.99
C PHE A 98 9.25 -8.25 -11.93
N ASP A 99 10.41 -8.92 -12.06
CA ASP A 99 10.56 -10.10 -12.92
C ASP A 99 10.14 -9.81 -14.38
N ASP A 100 10.80 -8.81 -14.98
CA ASP A 100 10.52 -8.29 -16.32
C ASP A 100 9.05 -7.90 -16.56
N GLY A 101 8.34 -7.54 -15.49
CA GLY A 101 6.93 -7.14 -15.52
C GLY A 101 5.95 -8.31 -15.56
N ASN A 102 6.43 -9.55 -15.43
CA ASN A 102 5.57 -10.73 -15.35
C ASN A 102 4.96 -10.93 -13.97
N LYS A 103 5.52 -10.28 -12.93
CA LYS A 103 4.99 -10.31 -11.58
C LYS A 103 4.76 -8.88 -11.09
N GLN A 104 3.72 -8.70 -10.29
CA GLN A 104 3.42 -7.42 -9.63
C GLN A 104 3.13 -7.67 -8.16
N LEU A 105 3.68 -6.82 -7.29
CA LEU A 105 3.51 -6.89 -5.83
C LEU A 105 2.93 -5.60 -5.28
N TRP A 106 2.05 -5.68 -4.30
CA TRP A 106 1.56 -4.51 -3.55
C TRP A 106 1.15 -4.92 -2.13
N LEU A 107 0.91 -3.94 -1.26
CA LEU A 107 0.27 -4.14 0.04
C LEU A 107 -1.22 -3.86 -0.07
N ASP A 108 -2.02 -4.74 0.51
CA ASP A 108 -3.41 -4.45 0.78
C ASP A 108 -3.51 -3.24 1.73
N ARG A 109 -4.28 -2.23 1.33
CA ARG A 109 -4.30 -0.93 2.02
C ARG A 109 -4.92 -1.01 3.41
N VAL A 110 -5.74 -2.01 3.68
CA VAL A 110 -6.47 -2.16 4.95
C VAL A 110 -5.67 -3.04 5.91
N THR A 111 -5.19 -4.17 5.43
CA THR A 111 -4.56 -5.22 6.25
C THR A 111 -3.03 -5.12 6.29
N GLY A 112 -2.41 -4.39 5.35
CA GLY A 112 -0.95 -4.31 5.22
C GLY A 112 -0.29 -5.61 4.76
N ARG A 113 -1.09 -6.61 4.34
CA ARG A 113 -0.58 -7.89 3.83
C ARG A 113 -0.03 -7.74 2.43
N VAL A 114 0.95 -8.56 2.11
CA VAL A 114 1.52 -8.65 0.76
C VAL A 114 0.52 -9.34 -0.17
N CYS A 115 0.26 -8.70 -1.29
CA CYS A 115 -0.52 -9.21 -2.40
C CYS A 115 0.37 -9.31 -3.64
N MET A 116 0.10 -10.30 -4.49
CA MET A 116 0.87 -10.53 -5.70
C MET A 116 -0.03 -10.94 -6.86
N SER A 117 0.39 -10.60 -8.07
CA SER A 117 -0.18 -11.04 -9.34
C SER A 117 0.94 -11.63 -10.18
N ILE A 118 0.69 -12.76 -10.84
CA ILE A 118 1.64 -13.41 -11.75
C ILE A 118 0.95 -13.53 -13.11
N SER A 119 1.66 -13.16 -14.18
CA SER A 119 1.20 -13.35 -15.55
C SER A 119 1.42 -14.80 -15.97
N ALA A 120 0.75 -15.24 -17.04
CA ALA A 120 1.00 -16.58 -17.59
C ALA A 120 2.46 -16.79 -18.05
N LYS A 121 3.21 -15.70 -18.33
CA LYS A 121 4.65 -15.76 -18.65
C LYS A 121 5.53 -15.95 -17.42
N GLY A 122 5.04 -15.60 -16.23
CA GLY A 122 5.73 -15.81 -14.96
C GLY A 122 5.37 -17.12 -14.27
N LEU A 123 4.60 -17.99 -14.93
CA LEU A 123 4.16 -19.29 -14.43
C LEU A 123 4.83 -20.41 -15.22
N SER A 124 5.03 -21.55 -14.56
CA SER A 124 5.37 -22.79 -15.25
C SER A 124 4.06 -23.48 -15.63
N ILE A 125 3.74 -23.52 -16.91
CA ILE A 125 2.49 -24.08 -17.43
C ILE A 125 2.80 -25.20 -18.41
N THR A 126 2.06 -26.31 -18.29
CA THR A 126 2.19 -27.47 -19.18
C THR A 126 2.23 -27.10 -20.66
N GLY A 127 3.38 -27.33 -21.30
CA GLY A 127 3.53 -27.19 -22.75
C GLY A 127 3.21 -25.80 -23.27
N ILE A 128 3.37 -24.74 -22.47
CA ILE A 128 3.01 -23.35 -22.79
C ILE A 128 3.64 -22.82 -24.09
N ASP A 129 4.78 -23.39 -24.47
CA ASP A 129 5.50 -23.06 -25.71
C ASP A 129 4.93 -23.77 -26.96
N ASP A 130 4.08 -24.78 -26.77
CA ASP A 130 3.47 -25.53 -27.87
C ASP A 130 2.26 -24.78 -28.45
N ARG A 131 2.52 -24.13 -29.59
CA ARG A 131 1.53 -23.36 -30.35
C ARG A 131 0.35 -24.18 -30.88
N ARG A 132 0.41 -25.52 -30.81
CA ARG A 132 -0.73 -26.39 -31.16
C ARG A 132 -1.82 -26.33 -30.10
N TYR A 133 -1.46 -26.04 -28.85
CA TYR A 133 -2.37 -26.02 -27.72
C TYR A 133 -2.58 -24.62 -27.16
N TRP A 134 -1.56 -23.76 -27.25
CA TRP A 134 -1.55 -22.45 -26.63
C TRP A 134 -1.44 -21.32 -27.65
N THR A 135 -2.09 -20.20 -27.36
CA THR A 135 -1.97 -18.96 -28.12
C THR A 135 -1.78 -17.79 -27.17
N TRP A 136 -0.82 -16.92 -27.46
CA TRP A 136 -0.62 -15.67 -26.71
C TRP A 136 -1.50 -14.58 -27.29
N VAL A 137 -2.41 -14.05 -26.48
CA VAL A 137 -3.43 -13.08 -26.91
C VAL A 137 -3.19 -11.75 -26.21
N PRO A 138 -2.96 -10.65 -26.95
CA PRO A 138 -2.95 -9.32 -26.37
C PRO A 138 -4.33 -8.94 -25.84
N THR A 139 -4.40 -8.35 -24.64
CA THR A 139 -5.67 -7.90 -24.05
C THR A 139 -5.45 -6.74 -23.10
N GLU A 140 -6.41 -5.83 -23.05
CA GLU A 140 -6.48 -4.74 -22.07
C GLU A 140 -7.35 -5.12 -20.85
N GLU A 141 -8.02 -6.27 -20.89
CA GLU A 141 -8.91 -6.74 -19.82
C GLU A 141 -8.15 -7.36 -18.63
N SER A 142 -6.85 -7.55 -18.78
CA SER A 142 -5.95 -8.12 -17.77
C SER A 142 -4.99 -7.04 -17.24
N ARG A 143 -4.51 -7.22 -16.00
CA ARG A 143 -3.40 -6.42 -15.46
C ARG A 143 -2.09 -6.59 -16.23
N PHE A 144 -2.01 -7.63 -17.06
CA PHE A 144 -0.90 -7.89 -17.95
C PHE A 144 -1.42 -7.89 -19.39
N ASN A 145 -0.72 -7.17 -20.28
CA ASN A 145 -1.17 -6.92 -21.65
C ASN A 145 -1.21 -8.17 -22.56
N ILE A 146 -0.77 -9.32 -22.06
CA ILE A 146 -0.72 -10.59 -22.79
C ILE A 146 -1.21 -11.70 -21.86
N VAL A 147 -2.13 -12.52 -22.35
CA VAL A 147 -2.65 -13.73 -21.68
C VAL A 147 -2.38 -14.98 -22.51
N ALA A 148 -2.34 -16.13 -21.86
CA ALA A 148 -2.26 -17.43 -22.53
C ALA A 148 -3.67 -18.02 -22.69
N TYR A 149 -4.04 -18.36 -23.91
CA TYR A 149 -5.31 -19.00 -24.25
C TYR A 149 -5.05 -20.47 -24.59
N LEU A 150 -5.74 -21.39 -23.89
CA LEU A 150 -5.66 -22.83 -24.13
C LEU A 150 -6.79 -23.26 -25.05
N GLN A 151 -6.46 -23.93 -26.15
CA GLN A 151 -7.45 -24.52 -27.06
C GLN A 151 -7.94 -25.89 -26.56
N GLN A 152 -7.00 -26.82 -26.36
CA GLN A 152 -7.28 -28.17 -25.90
C GLN A 152 -6.00 -28.81 -25.35
N ILE A 153 -6.09 -29.57 -24.26
CA ILE A 153 -4.98 -30.39 -23.75
C ILE A 153 -5.53 -31.61 -22.99
N TRP A 154 -4.74 -32.68 -22.89
CA TRP A 154 -5.14 -33.93 -22.23
C TRP A 154 -4.84 -33.94 -20.73
N TRP A 155 -3.89 -33.12 -20.29
CA TRP A 155 -3.55 -32.90 -18.88
C TRP A 155 -3.04 -31.47 -18.71
N PHE A 156 -3.31 -30.85 -17.56
CA PHE A 156 -3.01 -29.43 -17.33
C PHE A 156 -2.52 -29.22 -15.89
N GLU A 157 -1.33 -28.62 -15.76
CA GLU A 157 -0.71 -28.25 -14.49
C GLU A 157 -0.14 -26.83 -14.59
N VAL A 158 -0.20 -26.12 -13.46
CA VAL A 158 0.32 -24.76 -13.32
C VAL A 158 1.02 -24.67 -11.99
N ASP A 159 2.30 -24.34 -12.04
CA ASP A 159 3.14 -24.11 -10.88
C ASP A 159 3.61 -22.65 -10.82
N GLY A 160 4.04 -22.25 -9.62
CA GLY A 160 4.75 -20.99 -9.45
C GLY A 160 6.06 -21.01 -10.24
N GLY A 161 6.21 -20.10 -11.20
CA GLY A 161 7.49 -19.91 -11.90
C GLY A 161 8.54 -19.32 -10.95
N GLY A 162 9.80 -19.75 -11.13
CA GLY A 162 10.97 -19.30 -10.38
C GLY A 162 11.18 -17.79 -10.38
#